data_AF-A0A3Q7I3D4-F1
#
_entry.id   AF-A0A3Q7I3D4-F1
#
_cell.length_a   1.000
_cell.length_b   1.000
_cell.length_c   1.000
_cell.angle_alpha   90.00
_cell.angle_beta   90.00
_cell.angle_gamma   90.00
#
_symmetry.space_group_name_H-M   'P 1'
#
loop_
_entity.id
_entity.type
_entity.pdbx_description
1 polymer ?
#
loop_
_entity_poly.entity_id
_entity_poly.type
_entity_poly.pdbx_seq_one_letter_code
_entity_poly.pdbx_strand_id
1 'polypeptide(L)'
;MVHTRQRSRMIDCLNNFQGSVKAQLSESTKHAESIKGEIIIQHTHAKSGLAKPICIQLYIFAITYNILASVPSSIWIGTGKGKLSQGVYLNHGKRIQNKINGITCIKYELTFEADRDFGFPGAFVIWNQHKDKFFLQSLSLQVEFKQIVHFECNSWIYSNHLMQKERIFFSNTVSKPFLCYLPSQTPNGLLQLRKQELDTLRGDGIEGRIREWHRAYGYDFYNDLGDPQRGEGPILGGSIHYPYPRRGKTGEPHIDSGKKFSPF
;
A
#
# COMPACT_ATOMS: atom_id res chain seq x y z
N MET A 1 -1.07 -25.42 -74.70
CA MET A 1 -1.97 -24.93 -73.63
C MET A 1 -2.03 -26.05 -72.59
N VAL A 2 -1.63 -25.94 -71.33
CA VAL A 2 -1.68 -24.82 -70.38
C VAL A 2 -0.59 -24.96 -69.30
N HIS A 3 0.01 -23.83 -68.95
CA HIS A 3 0.78 -23.41 -67.76
C HIS A 3 1.50 -24.38 -66.80
N THR A 4 2.80 -24.12 -66.72
CA THR A 4 3.67 -24.19 -65.53
C THR A 4 3.06 -23.51 -64.29
N ARG A 5 3.18 -24.14 -63.11
CA ARG A 5 3.14 -23.45 -61.81
C ARG A 5 4.29 -23.95 -60.94
N GLN A 6 5.26 -23.05 -60.72
CA GLN A 6 6.29 -23.16 -59.69
C GLN A 6 5.63 -23.37 -58.32
N ARG A 7 5.82 -24.53 -57.71
CA ARG A 7 5.49 -24.76 -56.30
C ARG A 7 6.74 -24.53 -55.44
N SER A 8 6.81 -23.28 -54.97
CA SER A 8 7.42 -22.78 -53.74
C SER A 8 8.82 -23.28 -53.31
N ARG A 9 9.83 -22.50 -53.69
CA ARG A 9 11.13 -22.33 -52.99
C ARG A 9 11.02 -21.86 -51.52
N MET A 10 9.80 -21.58 -51.05
CA MET A 10 9.55 -21.02 -49.71
C MET A 10 9.66 -22.08 -48.60
N ILE A 11 9.29 -23.33 -48.87
CA ILE A 11 9.34 -24.43 -47.89
C ILE A 11 10.80 -24.83 -47.63
N ASP A 12 11.64 -24.83 -48.67
CA ASP A 12 13.07 -25.11 -48.53
C ASP A 12 13.83 -24.00 -47.77
N CYS A 13 13.42 -22.73 -47.92
CA CYS A 13 13.94 -21.63 -47.10
C CYS A 13 13.56 -21.75 -45.61
N LEU A 14 12.34 -22.21 -45.31
CA LEU A 14 11.88 -22.41 -43.92
C LEU A 14 12.62 -23.56 -43.22
N ASN A 15 12.86 -24.66 -43.92
CA ASN A 15 13.59 -25.81 -43.37
C ASN A 15 15.08 -25.50 -43.16
N ASN A 16 15.70 -24.70 -44.03
CA ASN A 16 17.08 -24.24 -43.85
C ASN A 16 17.23 -23.20 -42.72
N PHE A 17 16.17 -22.46 -42.38
CA PHE A 17 16.17 -21.56 -41.23
C PHE A 17 16.05 -22.33 -39.90
N GLN A 18 15.25 -23.42 -39.88
CA GLN A 18 15.11 -24.28 -38.70
C GLN A 18 16.38 -25.09 -38.37
N GLY A 19 17.22 -25.40 -39.37
CA GLY A 19 18.49 -26.12 -39.16
C GLY A 19 19.62 -25.29 -38.55
N SER A 20 19.54 -23.94 -38.58
CA SER A 20 20.63 -23.05 -38.19
C SER A 20 20.40 -22.28 -36.88
N VAL A 21 19.25 -22.47 -36.23
CA VAL A 21 19.01 -21.95 -34.86
C VAL A 21 19.09 -23.12 -33.88
N LYS A 22 20.30 -23.64 -33.66
CA LYS A 22 20.61 -24.24 -32.36
C LYS A 22 20.66 -23.08 -31.38
N ALA A 23 19.50 -22.72 -30.83
CA ALA A 23 19.46 -21.94 -29.62
C ALA A 23 20.28 -22.71 -28.59
N GLN A 24 21.48 -22.20 -28.28
CA GLN A 24 22.14 -22.57 -27.05
C GLN A 24 21.11 -22.29 -25.95
N LEU A 25 20.60 -23.34 -25.30
CA LEU A 25 20.15 -23.19 -23.92
C LEU A 25 21.41 -22.82 -23.13
N SER A 26 21.76 -21.54 -23.16
CA SER A 26 22.37 -20.96 -22.00
C SER A 26 21.33 -21.10 -20.89
N GLU A 27 21.70 -21.78 -19.81
CA GLU A 27 21.01 -21.63 -18.54
C GLU A 27 20.88 -20.13 -18.28
N SER A 28 19.68 -19.59 -18.47
CA SER A 28 19.48 -18.15 -18.32
C SER A 28 19.59 -17.82 -16.84
N THR A 29 20.68 -17.15 -16.52
CA THR A 29 20.88 -16.45 -15.27
C THR A 29 19.67 -15.56 -15.03
N LYS A 30 19.04 -15.72 -13.86
CA LYS A 30 17.89 -14.95 -13.35
C LYS A 30 17.84 -13.53 -13.94
N HIS A 31 16.97 -13.29 -14.92
CA HIS A 31 16.79 -11.97 -15.52
C HIS A 31 15.93 -11.11 -14.57
N ALA A 32 16.56 -10.47 -13.60
CA ALA A 32 15.94 -9.46 -12.75
C ALA A 32 15.72 -8.16 -13.53
N GLU A 33 14.54 -7.57 -13.39
CA GLU A 33 14.23 -6.22 -13.85
C GLU A 33 14.18 -5.25 -12.67
N SER A 34 14.45 -3.97 -12.95
CA SER A 34 14.49 -2.92 -11.95
C SER A 34 13.25 -2.03 -12.01
N ILE A 35 12.46 -2.00 -10.95
CA ILE A 35 11.35 -1.05 -10.78
C ILE A 35 11.91 0.20 -10.11
N LYS A 36 11.87 1.34 -10.79
CA LYS A 36 12.31 2.62 -10.24
C LYS A 36 11.17 3.28 -9.47
N GLY A 37 11.49 3.86 -8.33
CA GLY A 37 10.54 4.51 -7.45
C GLY A 37 10.98 5.90 -7.01
N GLU A 38 10.00 6.75 -6.73
CA GLU A 38 10.19 8.06 -6.11
C GLU A 38 9.26 8.17 -4.91
N ILE A 39 9.83 8.40 -3.72
CA ILE A 39 9.08 8.62 -2.49
C ILE A 39 9.26 10.03 -1.99
N ILE A 40 8.15 10.64 -1.57
CA ILE A 40 8.11 12.02 -1.09
C ILE A 40 7.73 12.03 0.40
N ILE A 41 8.63 12.58 1.21
CA ILE A 41 8.45 12.76 2.65
C ILE A 41 8.50 14.26 2.95
N GLN A 42 7.54 14.77 3.72
CA GLN A 42 7.59 16.16 4.15
C GLN A 42 8.68 16.36 5.20
N HIS A 43 9.48 17.40 5.03
CA HIS A 43 10.57 17.72 5.94
C HIS A 43 10.00 18.30 7.24
N THR A 44 10.08 17.55 8.34
CA THR A 44 9.77 18.07 9.67
C THR A 44 11.00 18.77 10.27
N HIS A 45 10.81 19.87 10.99
CA HIS A 45 11.89 20.65 11.63
C HIS A 45 12.62 19.93 12.78
N ALA A 46 12.28 18.66 13.07
CA ALA A 46 13.01 17.85 14.03
C ALA A 46 14.47 17.71 13.58
N LYS A 47 15.38 17.88 14.55
CA LYS A 47 16.81 18.06 14.35
C LYS A 47 17.40 16.95 13.47
N SER A 48 18.15 17.38 12.46
CA SER A 48 18.95 16.56 11.55
C SER A 48 19.57 15.32 12.20
N GLY A 49 19.38 14.17 11.56
CA GLY A 49 20.10 12.94 11.88
C GLY A 49 19.62 11.74 11.08
N LEU A 50 19.70 11.76 9.73
CA LEU A 50 19.47 10.56 8.92
C LEU A 50 20.65 9.58 9.01
N ALA A 51 20.84 8.98 10.19
CA ALA A 51 21.48 7.67 10.33
C ALA A 51 20.35 6.62 10.24
N LYS A 52 20.30 5.87 9.13
CA LYS A 52 19.13 5.16 8.59
C LYS A 52 18.86 3.78 9.26
N PRO A 53 17.71 3.09 9.02
CA PRO A 53 16.90 3.26 7.81
C PRO A 53 15.37 3.17 7.91
N ILE A 54 14.72 4.00 7.10
CA ILE A 54 13.36 3.73 6.64
C ILE A 54 13.48 2.62 5.59
N CYS A 55 12.79 1.49 5.81
CA CYS A 55 12.76 0.33 4.89
C CYS A 55 11.43 0.27 4.17
N ILE A 56 11.44 -0.13 2.90
CA ILE A 56 10.25 -0.30 2.08
C ILE A 56 10.30 -1.64 1.36
N GLN A 57 9.17 -2.35 1.34
CA GLN A 57 8.97 -3.53 0.49
C GLN A 57 7.66 -3.40 -0.29
N LEU A 58 7.67 -3.86 -1.54
CA LEU A 58 6.50 -3.88 -2.40
C LEU A 58 5.76 -5.20 -2.25
N TYR A 59 4.44 -5.13 -2.12
CA TYR A 59 3.53 -6.25 -2.28
C TYR A 59 2.99 -6.23 -3.71
N ILE A 60 3.43 -7.23 -4.47
CA ILE A 60 3.21 -7.34 -5.91
C ILE A 60 2.39 -8.61 -6.15
N PHE A 61 1.43 -8.57 -7.07
CA PHE A 61 0.68 -9.76 -7.45
C PHE A 61 0.80 -10.00 -8.95
N ALA A 62 0.98 -11.27 -9.32
CA ALA A 62 1.00 -11.68 -10.71
C ALA A 62 -0.35 -11.34 -11.37
N ILE A 63 -0.30 -10.77 -12.56
CA ILE A 63 -1.51 -10.55 -13.34
C ILE A 63 -1.52 -11.47 -14.56
N THR A 64 -2.63 -12.16 -14.76
CA THR A 64 -2.91 -12.83 -16.04
C THR A 64 -3.75 -11.92 -16.93
N TYR A 65 -3.26 -11.65 -18.14
CA TYR A 65 -4.10 -11.10 -19.20
C TYR A 65 -5.05 -12.20 -19.68
N ASN A 66 -6.35 -12.08 -19.38
CA ASN A 66 -7.34 -12.89 -20.09
C ASN A 66 -7.51 -12.30 -21.50
N ILE A 67 -6.79 -12.86 -22.48
CA ILE A 67 -6.96 -12.53 -23.91
C ILE A 67 -8.23 -13.19 -24.48
N LEU A 68 -8.87 -14.11 -23.75
CA LEU A 68 -10.02 -14.88 -24.20
C LEU A 68 -11.33 -14.42 -23.56
N ALA A 69 -11.81 -13.23 -23.95
CA ALA A 69 -13.24 -12.94 -24.03
C ALA A 69 -13.40 -11.67 -24.88
N SER A 70 -14.35 -11.68 -25.80
CA SER A 70 -14.71 -10.57 -26.69
C SER A 70 -15.32 -9.35 -25.97
N VAL A 71 -14.79 -9.01 -24.79
CA VAL A 71 -15.09 -7.81 -24.02
C VAL A 71 -13.91 -6.86 -24.24
N PRO A 72 -14.12 -5.63 -24.74
CA PRO A 72 -13.05 -4.65 -24.86
C PRO A 72 -12.74 -4.09 -23.47
N SER A 73 -12.12 -4.89 -22.60
CA SER A 73 -11.60 -4.51 -21.29
C SER A 73 -10.75 -5.65 -20.75
N SER A 74 -9.43 -5.52 -20.86
CA SER A 74 -8.46 -6.40 -20.20
C SER A 74 -8.63 -6.31 -18.68
N ILE A 75 -9.40 -7.22 -18.08
CA ILE A 75 -9.56 -7.31 -16.64
C ILE A 75 -8.31 -7.98 -16.07
N TRP A 76 -7.59 -7.22 -15.25
CA TRP A 76 -6.40 -7.65 -14.52
C TRP A 76 -6.80 -8.43 -13.26
N ILE A 77 -6.96 -9.74 -13.38
CA ILE A 77 -7.29 -10.60 -12.23
C ILE A 77 -5.98 -11.12 -11.63
N GLY A 78 -5.66 -10.66 -10.42
CA GLY A 78 -4.59 -11.24 -9.62
C GLY A 78 -5.00 -12.62 -9.11
N THR A 79 -4.49 -13.69 -9.70
CA THR A 79 -4.92 -15.07 -9.41
C THR A 79 -4.13 -15.74 -8.28
N GLY A 80 -2.99 -15.18 -7.88
CA GLY A 80 -2.07 -15.77 -6.89
C GLY A 80 -1.99 -15.05 -5.53
N LYS A 81 -1.29 -15.68 -4.57
CA LYS A 81 -0.84 -15.03 -3.33
C LYS A 81 0.16 -13.91 -3.68
N GLY A 82 0.05 -12.75 -3.05
CA GLY A 82 0.98 -11.64 -3.27
C GLY A 82 2.43 -12.05 -2.95
N LYS A 83 3.38 -11.61 -3.77
CA LYS A 83 4.82 -11.72 -3.56
C LYS A 83 5.33 -10.45 -2.86
N LEU A 84 6.31 -10.59 -1.99
CA LEU A 84 6.97 -9.47 -1.30
C LEU A 84 8.36 -9.24 -1.93
N SER A 85 8.70 -7.99 -2.26
CA SER A 85 10.03 -7.65 -2.76
C SER A 85 11.09 -7.72 -1.66
N GLN A 86 12.36 -7.66 -2.06
CA GLN A 86 13.43 -7.33 -1.12
C GLN A 86 13.22 -5.91 -0.54
N GLY A 87 13.77 -5.69 0.66
CA GLY A 87 13.72 -4.41 1.35
C GLY A 87 14.67 -3.38 0.74
N VAL A 88 14.14 -2.20 0.44
CA VAL A 88 14.93 -1.06 -0.05
C VAL A 88 14.95 0.01 1.02
N TYR A 89 16.15 0.49 1.33
CA TYR A 89 16.37 1.52 2.33
C TYR A 89 16.54 2.89 1.67
N LEU A 90 15.95 3.92 2.27
CA LEU A 90 15.92 5.27 1.69
C LEU A 90 17.30 5.92 1.62
N ASN A 91 18.05 5.73 0.52
CA ASN A 91 19.31 6.37 0.07
C ASN A 91 19.29 7.90 -0.14
N HIS A 92 20.27 8.70 0.35
CA HIS A 92 20.60 10.07 -0.11
C HIS A 92 19.43 10.95 -0.66
N GLY A 93 18.52 11.39 0.22
CA GLY A 93 17.37 12.20 -0.19
C GLY A 93 17.74 13.61 -0.67
N LYS A 94 17.05 14.10 -1.70
CA LYS A 94 17.20 15.46 -2.25
C LYS A 94 16.10 16.35 -1.71
N ARG A 95 16.46 17.53 -1.19
CA ARG A 95 15.49 18.52 -0.76
C ARG A 95 14.77 19.11 -1.98
N ILE A 96 13.46 19.15 -1.93
CA ILE A 96 12.61 19.75 -2.95
C ILE A 96 11.62 20.72 -2.29
N GLN A 97 11.13 21.69 -3.04
CA GLN A 97 10.03 22.55 -2.61
C GLN A 97 8.76 22.08 -3.30
N ASN A 98 7.70 21.82 -2.52
CA ASN A 98 6.40 21.59 -3.09
C ASN A 98 5.84 22.92 -3.61
N LYS A 99 5.69 23.02 -4.94
CA LYS A 99 5.29 24.26 -5.62
C LYS A 99 3.90 24.75 -5.25
N ILE A 100 3.04 23.88 -4.72
CA ILE A 100 1.62 24.18 -4.46
C ILE A 100 1.43 24.84 -3.09
N ASN A 101 2.12 24.36 -2.06
CA ASN A 101 1.93 24.80 -0.68
C ASN A 101 3.20 25.35 -0.01
N GLY A 102 4.32 25.44 -0.74
CA GLY A 102 5.60 25.92 -0.21
C GLY A 102 6.26 24.99 0.81
N ILE A 103 5.66 23.82 1.08
CA ILE A 103 6.20 22.88 2.07
C ILE A 103 7.48 22.26 1.52
N THR A 104 8.53 22.31 2.33
CA THR A 104 9.78 21.64 2.03
C THR A 104 9.60 20.13 2.17
N CYS A 105 9.97 19.39 1.14
CA CYS A 105 9.93 17.92 1.14
C CYS A 105 11.33 17.36 0.84
N ILE A 106 11.51 16.08 1.13
CA ILE A 106 12.67 15.31 0.71
C ILE A 106 12.17 14.24 -0.24
N LYS A 107 12.75 14.21 -1.45
CA LYS A 107 12.55 13.18 -2.45
C LYS A 107 13.65 12.14 -2.33
N TYR A 108 13.28 10.87 -2.24
CA TYR A 108 14.22 9.76 -2.35
C TYR A 108 13.93 8.96 -3.62
N GLU A 109 15.00 8.58 -4.30
CA GLU A 109 14.95 7.67 -5.45
C GLU A 109 15.22 6.25 -4.95
N LEU A 110 14.43 5.30 -5.44
CA LEU A 110 14.44 3.89 -5.04
C LEU A 110 14.53 3.01 -6.27
N THR A 111 15.17 1.86 -6.12
CA THR A 111 15.23 0.83 -7.15
C THR A 111 14.93 -0.51 -6.49
N PHE A 112 13.90 -1.19 -6.96
CA PHE A 112 13.53 -2.53 -6.50
C PHE A 112 13.92 -3.54 -7.57
N GLU A 113 14.59 -4.61 -7.17
CA GLU A 113 14.82 -5.76 -8.03
C GLU A 113 13.59 -6.68 -7.99
N ALA A 114 13.07 -7.01 -9.16
CA ALA A 114 11.88 -7.84 -9.34
C ALA A 114 12.09 -8.79 -10.53
N ASP A 115 11.61 -10.02 -10.40
CA ASP A 115 11.61 -10.95 -11.53
C ASP A 115 10.63 -10.48 -12.64
N ARG A 116 10.79 -10.90 -13.90
CA ARG A 116 9.84 -10.54 -14.97
C ARG A 116 8.41 -11.00 -14.72
N ASP A 117 8.23 -12.09 -13.98
CA ASP A 117 6.92 -12.63 -13.58
C ASP A 117 6.42 -12.06 -12.24
N PHE A 118 7.08 -11.02 -11.71
CA PHE A 118 6.80 -10.51 -10.37
C PHE A 118 5.43 -9.85 -10.29
N GLY A 119 4.95 -9.26 -11.39
CA GLY A 119 3.59 -8.74 -11.55
C GLY A 119 3.46 -7.24 -11.24
N PHE A 120 2.29 -6.83 -10.79
CA PHE A 120 1.95 -5.41 -10.58
C PHE A 120 1.94 -5.02 -9.10
N PRO A 121 2.61 -3.91 -8.70
CA PRO A 121 2.61 -3.43 -7.32
C PRO A 121 1.24 -2.95 -6.87
N GLY A 122 0.61 -3.68 -5.94
CA GLY A 122 -0.72 -3.33 -5.41
C GLY A 122 -0.70 -2.67 -4.04
N ALA A 123 0.35 -2.94 -3.27
CA ALA A 123 0.58 -2.35 -1.97
C ALA A 123 2.08 -2.21 -1.72
N PHE A 124 2.45 -1.41 -0.73
CA PHE A 124 3.79 -1.45 -0.15
C PHE A 124 3.70 -1.32 1.36
N VAL A 125 4.74 -1.80 2.03
CA VAL A 125 4.92 -1.67 3.46
C VAL A 125 6.16 -0.85 3.75
N ILE A 126 6.07 -0.05 4.80
CA ILE A 126 7.13 0.85 5.25
C ILE A 126 7.39 0.65 6.74
N TRP A 127 8.68 0.57 7.08
CA TRP A 127 9.18 0.55 8.45
C TRP A 127 9.94 1.83 8.71
N ASN A 128 9.58 2.51 9.79
CA ASN A 128 10.35 3.59 10.38
C ASN A 128 11.14 3.07 11.58
N GLN A 129 12.37 2.63 11.34
CA GLN A 129 13.30 2.22 12.40
C GLN A 129 13.98 3.42 13.08
N HIS A 130 13.64 4.65 12.69
CA HIS A 130 14.10 5.87 13.34
C HIS A 130 13.21 6.23 14.55
N LYS A 131 13.72 7.07 15.45
CA LYS A 131 12.99 7.54 16.64
C LYS A 131 11.90 8.55 16.29
N ASP A 132 12.21 9.46 15.36
CA ASP A 132 11.30 10.52 14.96
C ASP A 132 10.25 10.04 13.95
N LYS A 133 9.03 10.54 14.13
CA LYS A 133 7.96 10.39 13.13
C LYS A 133 8.22 11.29 11.93
N PHE A 134 7.73 10.87 10.76
CA PHE A 134 7.73 11.71 9.56
C PHE A 134 6.38 11.64 8.86
N PHE A 135 6.07 12.62 8.02
CA PHE A 135 4.85 12.61 7.22
C PHE A 135 5.15 12.10 5.81
N LEU A 136 4.60 10.93 5.50
CA LEU A 136 4.71 10.30 4.18
C LEU A 136 3.63 10.85 3.26
N GLN A 137 4.04 11.48 2.16
CA GLN A 137 3.11 12.05 1.20
C GLN A 137 2.71 11.01 0.15
N SER A 138 3.68 10.44 -0.56
CA SER A 138 3.41 9.51 -1.65
C SER A 138 4.60 8.65 -2.06
N LEU A 139 4.30 7.57 -2.78
CA LEU A 139 5.25 6.76 -3.54
C LEU A 139 4.76 6.66 -4.99
N SER A 140 5.65 6.82 -5.95
CA SER A 140 5.39 6.59 -7.38
C SER A 140 6.38 5.56 -7.90
N LEU A 141 5.90 4.54 -8.61
CA LEU A 141 6.72 3.49 -9.20
C LEU A 141 6.56 3.50 -10.71
N GLN A 142 7.68 3.44 -11.43
CA GLN A 142 7.71 3.23 -12.87
C GLN A 142 7.85 1.73 -13.14
N VAL A 143 6.80 1.12 -13.68
CA VAL A 143 6.73 -0.30 -14.04
C VAL A 143 6.87 -0.50 -15.55
N GLU A 144 6.70 -1.73 -16.03
CA GLU A 144 6.75 -2.08 -17.45
C GLU A 144 5.89 -1.15 -18.34
N PHE A 145 6.30 -1.01 -19.60
CA PHE A 145 5.66 -0.11 -20.58
C PHE A 145 5.54 1.36 -20.11
N LYS A 146 6.42 1.79 -19.18
CA LYS A 146 6.45 3.15 -18.59
C LYS A 146 5.14 3.55 -17.89
N GLN A 147 4.34 2.57 -17.46
CA GLN A 147 3.18 2.86 -16.63
C GLN A 147 3.65 3.30 -15.24
N ILE A 148 2.94 4.27 -14.65
CA ILE A 148 3.22 4.77 -13.32
C ILE A 148 2.15 4.24 -12.37
N VAL A 149 2.60 3.57 -11.30
CA VAL A 149 1.76 3.20 -10.16
C VAL A 149 1.96 4.22 -9.06
N HIS A 150 0.87 4.86 -8.65
CA HIS A 150 0.92 5.87 -7.61
C HIS A 150 0.27 5.37 -6.32
N PHE A 151 0.85 5.77 -5.20
CA PHE A 151 0.37 5.52 -3.85
C PHE A 151 0.22 6.85 -3.14
N GLU A 152 -1.03 7.24 -2.92
CA GLU A 152 -1.35 8.44 -2.16
C GLU A 152 -1.43 8.06 -0.68
N CYS A 153 -0.45 8.51 0.12
CA CYS A 153 -0.25 8.01 1.48
C CYS A 153 -0.78 8.99 2.52
N ASN A 154 -0.38 10.26 2.42
CA ASN A 154 -0.79 11.39 3.28
C ASN A 154 -0.97 11.00 4.77
N SER A 155 0.07 10.39 5.35
CA SER A 155 -0.01 9.84 6.70
C SER A 155 1.29 10.03 7.48
N TRP A 156 1.15 10.31 8.77
CA TRP A 156 2.24 10.20 9.73
C TRP A 156 2.70 8.74 9.89
N ILE A 157 4.00 8.52 9.85
CA ILE A 157 4.67 7.25 10.10
C ILE A 157 5.46 7.38 11.40
N TYR A 158 4.93 6.78 12.46
CA TYR A 158 5.58 6.72 13.76
C TYR A 158 6.68 5.66 13.79
N SER A 159 7.59 5.81 14.73
CA SER A 159 8.63 4.83 14.99
C SER A 159 8.04 3.43 15.23
N ASN A 160 8.65 2.40 14.65
CA ASN A 160 8.29 1.03 14.93
C ASN A 160 8.54 0.64 16.40
N HIS A 161 9.39 1.37 17.14
CA HIS A 161 9.55 1.15 18.58
C HIS A 161 8.25 1.38 19.38
N LEU A 162 7.32 2.19 18.85
CA LEU A 162 6.03 2.48 19.49
C LEU A 162 4.94 1.49 19.08
N MET A 163 4.84 1.20 17.77
CA MET A 163 3.74 0.41 17.19
C MET A 163 4.07 -1.07 17.02
N GLN A 164 5.35 -1.45 17.05
CA GLN A 164 5.88 -2.79 16.77
C GLN A 164 5.35 -3.44 15.47
N LYS A 165 4.82 -2.65 14.54
CA LYS A 165 4.20 -3.09 13.29
C LYS A 165 4.52 -2.14 12.15
N GLU A 166 4.65 -2.69 10.95
CA GLU A 166 4.77 -1.95 9.70
C GLU A 166 3.51 -1.15 9.36
N ARG A 167 3.67 -0.18 8.47
CA ARG A 167 2.57 0.56 7.87
C ARG A 167 2.39 0.11 6.44
N ILE A 168 1.16 -0.22 6.06
CA ILE A 168 0.80 -0.60 4.70
C ILE A 168 0.08 0.53 3.98
N PHE A 169 0.34 0.67 2.68
CA PHE A 169 -0.33 1.59 1.78
C PHE A 169 -0.71 0.87 0.49
N PHE A 170 -1.87 1.19 -0.08
CA PHE A 170 -2.40 0.59 -1.30
C PHE A 170 -2.28 1.54 -2.47
N SER A 171 -2.10 1.00 -3.68
CA SER A 171 -2.03 1.81 -4.90
C SER A 171 -3.38 2.47 -5.18
N ASN A 172 -3.38 3.74 -5.57
CA ASN A 172 -4.60 4.43 -6.03
C ASN A 172 -4.84 4.20 -7.54
N THR A 173 -3.84 3.68 -8.26
CA THR A 173 -3.88 3.49 -9.70
C THR A 173 -4.00 2.01 -10.01
N VAL A 174 -5.20 1.57 -10.38
CA VAL A 174 -5.36 0.43 -11.27
C VAL A 174 -5.41 1.03 -12.66
N SER A 175 -4.56 0.53 -13.58
CA SER A 175 -4.53 0.96 -14.97
C SER A 175 -5.94 1.18 -15.50
N LYS A 176 -6.16 2.35 -16.10
CA LYS A 176 -7.43 3.02 -16.31
C LYS A 176 -8.68 2.16 -16.62
N PRO A 177 -9.87 2.76 -16.37
CA PRO A 177 -10.07 4.06 -15.73
C PRO A 177 -10.74 3.87 -14.38
N PHE A 178 -9.98 4.05 -13.29
CA PHE A 178 -10.52 4.26 -11.94
C PHE A 178 -11.26 3.07 -11.30
N LEU A 179 -10.60 1.93 -11.16
CA LEU A 179 -11.15 0.85 -10.33
C LEU A 179 -10.63 0.97 -8.89
N CYS A 180 -11.36 1.73 -8.07
CA CYS A 180 -11.40 1.44 -6.64
C CYS A 180 -12.10 0.09 -6.47
N TYR A 181 -11.48 -0.85 -5.77
CA TYR A 181 -12.07 -2.18 -5.61
C TYR A 181 -13.14 -2.21 -4.52
N LEU A 182 -14.36 -2.62 -4.89
CA LEU A 182 -15.31 -3.15 -3.90
C LEU A 182 -14.69 -4.37 -3.19
N PRO A 183 -15.17 -4.74 -1.99
CA PRO A 183 -14.66 -5.92 -1.28
C PRO A 183 -14.62 -7.18 -2.16
N SER A 184 -15.67 -7.44 -2.95
CA SER A 184 -15.77 -8.58 -3.87
C SER A 184 -14.83 -8.51 -5.08
N GLN A 185 -14.28 -7.34 -5.39
CA GLN A 185 -13.40 -7.10 -6.53
C GLN A 185 -11.93 -6.98 -6.13
N THR A 186 -11.62 -7.07 -4.83
CA THR A 186 -10.24 -6.93 -4.34
C THR A 186 -9.40 -8.08 -4.89
N PRO A 187 -8.26 -7.81 -5.55
CA PRO A 187 -7.37 -8.86 -6.06
C PRO A 187 -6.98 -9.84 -4.95
N ASN A 188 -6.92 -11.14 -5.27
CA ASN A 188 -6.69 -12.19 -4.27
C ASN A 188 -5.42 -11.95 -3.44
N GLY A 189 -4.36 -11.47 -4.08
CA GLY A 189 -3.09 -11.13 -3.42
C GLY A 189 -3.18 -9.99 -2.39
N LEU A 190 -4.25 -9.18 -2.39
CA LEU A 190 -4.46 -8.06 -1.47
C LEU A 190 -5.57 -8.30 -0.43
N LEU A 191 -6.35 -9.39 -0.55
CA LEU A 191 -7.48 -9.67 0.34
C LEU A 191 -7.07 -9.72 1.81
N GLN A 192 -6.01 -10.47 2.12
CA GLN A 192 -5.52 -10.61 3.48
C GLN A 192 -5.00 -9.28 4.04
N LEU A 193 -4.25 -8.53 3.23
CA LEU A 193 -3.71 -7.22 3.61
C LEU A 193 -4.83 -6.22 3.91
N ARG A 194 -5.87 -6.19 3.06
CA ARG A 194 -7.06 -5.35 3.27
C ARG A 194 -7.75 -5.69 4.60
N LYS A 195 -7.94 -6.97 4.90
CA LYS A 195 -8.56 -7.41 6.15
C LYS A 195 -7.71 -7.01 7.37
N GLN A 196 -6.41 -7.30 7.34
CA GLN A 196 -5.49 -7.00 8.44
C GLN A 196 -5.40 -5.50 8.75
N GLU A 197 -5.41 -4.65 7.72
CA GLU A 197 -5.42 -3.19 7.91
C GLU A 197 -6.76 -2.74 8.54
N LEU A 198 -7.90 -3.27 8.08
CA LEU A 198 -9.21 -2.96 8.68
C LEU A 198 -9.30 -3.39 10.15
N ASP A 199 -8.79 -4.58 10.50
CA ASP A 199 -8.77 -5.05 11.89
C ASP A 199 -7.85 -4.16 12.75
N THR A 200 -6.72 -3.71 12.20
CA THR A 200 -5.84 -2.73 12.87
C THR A 200 -6.55 -1.40 13.12
N LEU A 201 -7.33 -0.92 12.15
CA LEU A 201 -8.11 0.32 12.25
C LEU A 201 -9.30 0.20 13.20
N ARG A 202 -9.86 -1.00 13.40
CA ARG A 202 -10.88 -1.22 14.44
C ARG A 202 -10.31 -1.05 15.85
N GLY A 203 -9.00 -1.32 16.00
CA GLY A 203 -8.30 -1.19 17.29
C GLY A 203 -8.59 -2.32 18.25
N ASP A 204 -9.01 -3.48 17.74
CA ASP A 204 -9.21 -4.70 18.54
C ASP A 204 -7.87 -5.07 19.20
N GLY A 205 -7.83 -5.08 20.53
CA GLY A 205 -6.61 -5.34 21.31
C GLY A 205 -5.87 -4.10 21.83
N ILE A 206 -6.36 -2.87 21.55
CA ILE A 206 -5.85 -1.66 22.23
C ILE A 206 -6.56 -1.51 23.57
N GLU A 207 -5.80 -1.71 24.64
CA GLU A 207 -6.25 -1.49 26.01
C GLU A 207 -5.95 -0.07 26.50
N GLY A 208 -6.85 0.49 27.30
CA GLY A 208 -6.70 1.81 27.91
C GLY A 208 -6.75 2.97 26.91
N ARG A 209 -5.99 4.02 27.22
CA ARG A 209 -5.98 5.30 26.51
C ARG A 209 -5.44 5.16 25.09
N ILE A 210 -6.19 5.68 24.11
CA ILE A 210 -5.74 5.80 22.72
C ILE A 210 -4.62 6.85 22.66
N ARG A 211 -3.47 6.45 22.10
CA ARG A 211 -2.26 7.27 22.00
C ARG A 211 -2.16 7.95 20.64
N GLU A 212 -1.33 8.98 20.54
CA GLU A 212 -1.14 9.79 19.31
C GLU A 212 -0.72 8.97 18.07
N TRP A 213 -0.05 7.83 18.30
CA TRP A 213 0.41 6.93 17.24
C TRP A 213 -0.62 5.86 16.86
N HIS A 214 -1.68 5.67 17.65
CA HIS A 214 -2.75 4.73 17.31
C HIS A 214 -3.61 5.31 16.17
N ARG A 215 -4.03 4.42 15.26
CA ARG A 215 -4.97 4.71 14.17
C ARG A 215 -6.30 4.00 14.37
N ALA A 216 -6.64 3.72 15.62
CA ALA A 216 -7.85 2.99 15.97
C ALA A 216 -9.07 3.93 15.96
N TYR A 217 -10.13 3.49 15.31
CA TYR A 217 -11.40 4.16 15.22
C TYR A 217 -12.45 3.32 15.94
N GLY A 218 -12.78 3.73 17.16
CA GLY A 218 -13.83 3.13 17.98
C GLY A 218 -14.91 4.15 18.32
N TYR A 219 -16.04 3.65 18.82
CA TYR A 219 -17.17 4.47 19.26
C TYR A 219 -17.26 4.51 20.78
N ASP A 220 -17.78 5.62 21.29
CA ASP A 220 -18.03 5.84 22.71
C ASP A 220 -19.19 6.84 22.92
N PHE A 221 -19.67 6.95 24.14
CA PHE A 221 -20.68 7.93 24.55
C PHE A 221 -20.06 9.27 24.90
N TYR A 222 -20.89 10.32 24.99
CA TYR A 222 -20.46 11.60 25.55
C TYR A 222 -20.55 11.53 27.07
N ASN A 223 -19.51 10.95 27.66
CA ASN A 223 -19.27 10.81 29.09
C ASN A 223 -18.03 11.62 29.53
N ASP A 224 -17.53 12.49 28.65
CA ASP A 224 -16.30 13.27 28.76
C ASP A 224 -16.55 14.79 28.75
N LEU A 225 -17.82 15.21 28.87
CA LEU A 225 -18.21 16.63 28.90
C LEU A 225 -18.27 17.22 30.31
N GLY A 226 -18.33 16.39 31.34
CA GLY A 226 -18.41 16.81 32.74
C GLY A 226 -17.09 17.38 33.25
N ASP A 227 -17.16 18.40 34.11
CA ASP A 227 -16.00 18.94 34.82
C ASP A 227 -15.90 18.28 36.20
N PRO A 228 -14.80 17.55 36.50
CA PRO A 228 -14.59 16.87 37.78
C PRO A 228 -14.76 17.77 39.01
N GLN A 229 -14.46 19.07 38.86
CA GLN A 229 -14.48 20.03 39.97
C GLN A 229 -15.86 20.69 40.14
N ARG A 230 -16.71 20.62 39.11
CA ARG A 230 -18.02 21.30 39.09
C ARG A 230 -19.21 20.33 39.08
N GLY A 231 -18.93 19.03 39.03
CA GLY A 231 -19.92 17.96 39.06
C GLY A 231 -19.97 17.17 37.75
N GLU A 232 -20.36 15.90 37.87
CA GLU A 232 -20.52 15.01 36.73
C GLU A 232 -21.79 15.36 35.93
N GLY A 233 -21.63 15.68 34.64
CA GLY A 233 -22.75 15.86 33.73
C GLY A 233 -23.40 14.52 33.34
N PRO A 234 -24.66 14.53 32.85
CA PRO A 234 -25.29 13.31 32.38
C PRO A 234 -24.56 12.73 31.16
N ILE A 235 -24.48 11.39 31.08
CA ILE A 235 -23.94 10.70 29.91
C ILE A 235 -24.94 10.83 28.75
N LEU A 236 -24.49 11.32 27.60
CA LEU A 236 -25.32 11.40 26.39
C LEU A 236 -25.04 10.21 25.46
N GLY A 237 -26.08 9.45 25.15
CA GLY A 237 -26.07 8.24 24.33
C GLY A 237 -26.20 6.94 25.14
N GLY A 238 -26.75 5.89 24.52
CA GLY A 238 -26.89 4.56 25.13
C GLY A 238 -28.11 4.38 26.04
N SER A 239 -28.89 5.45 26.25
CA SER A 239 -30.13 5.46 27.00
C SER A 239 -31.26 6.04 26.15
N ILE A 240 -32.48 5.57 26.38
CA ILE A 240 -33.70 6.15 25.81
C ILE A 240 -33.98 7.58 26.32
N HIS A 241 -33.49 7.91 27.52
CA HIS A 241 -33.71 9.22 28.16
C HIS A 241 -32.74 10.27 27.63
N TYR A 242 -31.55 9.86 27.20
CA TYR A 242 -30.52 10.73 26.63
C TYR A 242 -30.01 10.13 25.31
N PRO A 243 -30.84 10.04 24.27
CA PRO A 243 -30.39 9.56 22.98
C PRO A 243 -29.42 10.58 22.38
N TYR A 244 -28.26 10.10 21.91
CA TYR A 244 -27.26 10.97 21.30
C TYR A 244 -26.33 10.18 20.35
N PRO A 245 -25.82 10.80 19.28
CA PRO A 245 -24.78 10.21 18.44
C PRO A 245 -23.56 9.76 19.25
N ARG A 246 -22.82 8.77 18.73
CA ARG A 246 -21.54 8.35 19.34
C ARG A 246 -20.43 9.31 18.96
N ARG A 247 -19.42 9.43 19.83
CA ARG A 247 -18.14 10.08 19.53
C ARG A 247 -17.04 9.05 19.24
N GLY A 248 -15.88 9.55 18.81
CA GLY A 248 -14.66 8.73 18.73
C GLY A 248 -14.19 8.32 20.13
N LYS A 249 -13.87 7.04 20.31
CA LYS A 249 -13.29 6.50 21.55
C LYS A 249 -11.93 7.14 21.83
N THR A 250 -11.66 7.51 23.08
CA THR A 250 -10.36 8.08 23.53
C THR A 250 -9.68 7.21 24.59
N GLY A 251 -10.44 6.37 25.29
CA GLY A 251 -9.93 5.43 26.31
C GLY A 251 -9.49 6.10 27.61
N GLU A 252 -9.88 7.34 27.87
CA GLU A 252 -9.71 7.96 29.19
C GLU A 252 -10.58 7.25 30.23
N PRO A 253 -10.03 6.89 31.41
CA PRO A 253 -10.83 6.35 32.50
C PRO A 253 -11.83 7.39 32.99
N HIS A 254 -13.06 6.95 33.23
CA HIS A 254 -14.08 7.77 33.86
C HIS A 254 -13.64 8.20 35.26
N ILE A 255 -14.03 9.42 35.63
CA ILE A 255 -14.22 9.74 37.03
C ILE A 255 -15.47 8.97 37.45
N ASP A 256 -15.20 8.03 38.34
CA ASP A 256 -16.09 7.09 39.00
C ASP A 256 -17.24 6.48 38.15
N SER A 257 -16.93 5.36 37.48
CA SER A 257 -17.99 4.39 37.17
C SER A 257 -17.58 3.00 37.65
N GLY A 258 -17.83 2.77 38.95
CA GLY A 258 -18.13 1.44 39.48
C GLY A 258 -19.33 0.73 38.81
N LYS A 259 -19.90 1.29 37.73
CA LYS A 259 -20.92 0.65 36.89
C LYS A 259 -20.30 0.21 35.58
N LYS A 260 -19.92 -1.08 35.52
CA LYS A 260 -19.73 -1.80 34.26
C LYS A 260 -21.06 -1.77 33.51
N PHE A 261 -21.15 -1.01 32.43
CA PHE A 261 -22.25 -1.16 31.49
C PHE A 261 -21.97 -2.41 30.64
N SER A 262 -22.88 -3.39 30.74
CA SER A 262 -22.82 -4.61 29.93
C SER A 262 -22.90 -4.25 28.44
N PRO A 263 -22.02 -4.79 27.59
CA PRO A 263 -22.23 -4.71 26.16
C PRO A 263 -23.45 -5.56 25.82
N PHE A 264 -24.36 -5.00 25.02
CA PHE A 264 -25.33 -5.78 24.26
C PHE A 264 -24.60 -6.63 23.22
#